data_AF-A0A7X6NU37-F1
#
_entry.id   AF-A0A7X6NU37-F1
#
_cell.length_a   1.000
_cell.length_b   1.000
_cell.length_c   1.000
_cell.angle_alpha   90.00
_cell.angle_beta   90.00
_cell.angle_gamma   90.00
#
_symmetry.space_group_name_H-M   'P 1'
#
loop_
_entity.id
_entity.type
_entity.pdbx_description
1 polymer ?
#
loop_
_entity_poly.entity_id
_entity_poly.type
_entity_poly.pdbx_seq_one_letter_code
_entity_poly.pdbx_strand_id
1 'polypeptide(L)'
;MWTTDERDAWLGPALEQMTDEQLKAFDDAARQIFDRYPAIEDDPDAATEALSGALMVILGDDTLDGLGGAYRQAVEAVSEAHGRLIGAVIASRDLGPSEISRRSGLSRVTVTKALR
;
A
#
# COMPACT_ATOMS: atom_id res chain seq x y z
N MET A 1 -3.76 -21.21 -2.82
CA MET A 1 -4.74 -21.23 -1.72
C MET A 1 -4.03 -21.80 -0.50
N TRP A 2 -4.10 -21.13 0.64
CA TRP A 2 -3.52 -21.62 1.89
C TRP A 2 -4.27 -22.85 2.43
N THR A 3 -3.60 -23.60 3.29
CA THR A 3 -4.19 -24.67 4.12
C THR A 3 -4.93 -24.10 5.32
N THR A 4 -5.78 -24.90 5.96
CA THR A 4 -6.48 -24.51 7.21
C THR A 4 -5.48 -24.06 8.29
N ASP A 5 -4.38 -24.79 8.46
CA ASP A 5 -3.36 -24.49 9.47
C ASP A 5 -2.65 -23.16 9.20
N GLU A 6 -2.36 -22.85 7.92
CA GLU A 6 -1.77 -21.57 7.51
C GLU A 6 -2.73 -20.39 7.73
N ARG A 7 -4.02 -20.58 7.42
CA ARG A 7 -5.06 -19.57 7.67
C ARG A 7 -5.20 -19.30 9.16
N ASP A 8 -5.29 -20.34 9.97
CA ASP A 8 -5.50 -20.23 11.42
C ASP A 8 -4.28 -19.55 12.08
N ALA A 9 -3.07 -19.87 11.61
CA ALA A 9 -1.85 -19.19 12.04
C ALA A 9 -1.84 -17.70 11.66
N TRP A 10 -2.34 -17.34 10.47
CA TRP A 10 -2.41 -15.95 10.02
C TRP A 10 -3.46 -15.14 10.78
N LEU A 11 -4.66 -15.69 10.97
CA LEU A 11 -5.75 -15.06 11.72
C LEU A 11 -5.42 -14.92 13.22
N GLY A 12 -4.67 -15.88 13.76
CA GLY A 12 -4.25 -15.87 15.15
C GLY A 12 -5.45 -15.71 16.10
N PRO A 13 -5.36 -14.84 17.13
CA PRO A 13 -6.44 -14.64 18.11
C PRO A 13 -7.76 -14.10 17.54
N ALA A 14 -7.76 -13.53 16.33
CA ALA A 14 -8.99 -13.04 15.71
C ALA A 14 -9.93 -14.19 15.37
N LEU A 15 -9.39 -15.38 15.04
CA LEU A 15 -10.16 -16.56 14.69
C LEU A 15 -11.17 -16.95 15.78
N GLU A 16 -10.80 -16.81 17.05
CA GLU A 16 -11.67 -17.16 18.19
C GLU A 16 -12.92 -16.26 18.31
N GLN A 17 -12.88 -15.09 17.67
CA GLN A 17 -13.93 -14.07 17.75
C GLN A 17 -14.75 -13.98 16.45
N MET A 18 -14.35 -14.72 15.42
CA MET A 18 -15.03 -14.74 14.12
C MET A 18 -16.22 -15.68 14.15
N THR A 19 -17.33 -15.23 13.57
CA THR A 19 -18.46 -16.11 13.26
C THR A 19 -18.11 -16.99 12.05
N ASP A 20 -18.83 -18.12 11.88
CA ASP A 20 -18.70 -18.97 10.70
C ASP A 20 -18.94 -18.21 9.38
N GLU A 21 -19.84 -17.22 9.41
CA GLU A 21 -20.12 -16.35 8.26
C GLU A 21 -18.94 -15.43 7.95
N GLN A 22 -18.31 -14.83 8.97
CA GLN A 22 -17.12 -13.99 8.81
C GLN A 22 -15.92 -14.81 8.33
N LEU A 23 -15.73 -16.01 8.87
CA LEU A 23 -14.64 -16.91 8.46
C LEU A 23 -14.81 -17.34 7.00
N LYS A 24 -16.04 -17.67 6.59
CA LYS A 24 -16.33 -17.96 5.18
C LYS A 24 -16.09 -16.76 4.27
N ALA A 25 -16.55 -15.56 4.67
CA ALA A 25 -16.32 -14.33 3.90
C ALA A 25 -14.82 -14.03 3.75
N PHE A 26 -14.04 -14.31 4.80
CA PHE A 26 -12.60 -14.17 4.78
C PHE A 26 -11.93 -15.16 3.82
N ASP A 27 -12.29 -16.44 3.86
CA ASP A 27 -11.77 -17.45 2.93
C ASP A 27 -12.11 -17.11 1.47
N ASP A 28 -13.32 -16.62 1.21
CA ASP A 28 -13.76 -16.17 -0.12
C ASP A 28 -12.97 -14.94 -0.60
N ALA A 29 -12.65 -14.00 0.29
CA ALA A 29 -11.83 -12.83 -0.02
C ALA A 29 -10.36 -13.24 -0.26
N ALA A 30 -9.80 -14.09 0.60
CA ALA A 30 -8.43 -14.56 0.50
C ALA A 30 -8.16 -15.27 -0.83
N ARG A 31 -9.10 -16.13 -1.27
CA ARG A 31 -9.01 -16.77 -2.59
C ARG A 31 -8.92 -15.73 -3.71
N GLN A 32 -9.80 -14.73 -3.72
CA GLN A 32 -9.80 -13.68 -4.74
C GLN A 32 -8.55 -12.80 -4.69
N ILE A 33 -8.02 -12.52 -3.50
CA ILE A 33 -6.80 -11.74 -3.31
C ILE A 33 -5.60 -12.52 -3.83
N PHE A 34 -5.46 -13.80 -3.51
CA PHE A 34 -4.37 -14.63 -4.04
C PHE A 34 -4.45 -14.83 -5.57
N ASP A 35 -5.66 -14.85 -6.15
CA ASP A 35 -5.83 -14.84 -7.60
C ASP A 35 -5.38 -13.51 -8.22
N ARG A 36 -5.61 -12.38 -7.52
CA ARG A 36 -5.27 -11.02 -7.97
C ARG A 36 -3.80 -10.66 -7.77
N TYR A 37 -3.21 -11.16 -6.70
CA TYR A 37 -1.81 -11.03 -6.31
C TYR A 37 -1.23 -12.45 -6.27
N PRO A 38 -1.00 -13.07 -7.44
CA PRO A 38 -0.26 -14.32 -7.47
C PRO A 38 1.06 -14.08 -6.74
N ALA A 39 1.57 -15.06 -6.01
CA ALA A 39 2.85 -14.93 -5.32
C ALA A 39 3.97 -14.74 -6.37
N ILE A 40 4.21 -13.50 -6.76
CA ILE A 40 5.31 -13.06 -7.61
C ILE A 40 6.36 -12.47 -6.68
N GLU A 41 7.63 -12.79 -6.92
CA GLU A 41 8.76 -12.43 -6.06
C GLU A 41 8.90 -10.91 -5.83
N ASP A 42 8.30 -10.09 -6.70
CA ASP A 42 8.50 -8.64 -6.72
C ASP A 42 7.75 -7.86 -5.63
N ASP A 43 6.67 -8.40 -5.05
CA ASP A 43 5.91 -7.73 -3.97
C ASP A 43 5.15 -8.74 -3.08
N PRO A 44 5.85 -9.44 -2.18
CA PRO A 44 5.23 -10.42 -1.27
C PRO A 44 4.28 -9.77 -0.25
N ASP A 45 4.42 -8.46 0.01
CA ASP A 45 3.65 -7.76 1.05
C ASP A 45 2.28 -7.28 0.54
N ALA A 46 2.13 -7.04 -0.76
CA ALA A 46 0.87 -6.57 -1.34
C ALA A 46 -0.33 -7.49 -1.07
N ALA A 47 -0.14 -8.81 -1.14
CA ALA A 47 -1.21 -9.77 -0.82
C ALA A 47 -1.58 -9.72 0.67
N THR A 48 -0.58 -9.58 1.54
CA THR A 48 -0.76 -9.48 3.00
C THR A 48 -1.53 -8.22 3.37
N GLU A 49 -1.18 -7.06 2.81
CA GLU A 49 -1.89 -5.80 3.06
C GLU A 49 -3.33 -5.84 2.54
N ALA A 50 -3.55 -6.45 1.37
CA ALA A 50 -4.91 -6.65 0.85
C ALA A 50 -5.77 -7.54 1.76
N LEU A 51 -5.18 -8.61 2.32
CA LEU A 51 -5.84 -9.48 3.29
C LEU A 51 -6.19 -8.72 4.58
N SER A 52 -5.27 -7.91 5.09
CA SER A 52 -5.50 -7.06 6.26
C SER A 52 -6.66 -6.09 6.04
N GLY A 53 -6.72 -5.40 4.90
CA GLY A 53 -7.83 -4.51 4.56
C GLY A 53 -9.18 -5.24 4.45
N ALA A 54 -9.19 -6.45 3.86
CA ALA A 54 -10.39 -7.28 3.81
C ALA A 54 -10.85 -7.71 5.22
N LEU A 55 -9.92 -8.12 6.08
CA LEU A 55 -10.23 -8.52 7.46
C LEU A 55 -10.83 -7.36 8.25
N MET A 56 -10.26 -6.16 8.16
CA MET A 56 -10.77 -4.96 8.86
C MET A 56 -12.25 -4.70 8.54
N VAL A 57 -12.65 -4.85 7.27
CA VAL A 57 -14.04 -4.67 6.85
C VAL A 57 -14.94 -5.81 7.33
N ILE A 58 -14.45 -7.06 7.28
CA ILE A 58 -15.21 -8.25 7.71
C ILE A 58 -15.47 -8.25 9.22
N LEU A 59 -14.47 -7.85 10.01
CA LEU A 59 -14.59 -7.74 11.46
C LEU A 59 -15.34 -6.47 11.90
N GLY A 60 -15.46 -5.48 11.02
CA GLY A 60 -16.07 -4.19 11.33
C GLY A 60 -15.14 -3.22 12.06
N ASP A 61 -13.83 -3.49 12.06
CA ASP A 61 -12.80 -2.60 12.59
C ASP A 61 -12.67 -1.32 11.75
N ASP A 62 -12.97 -1.40 10.46
CA ASP A 62 -13.13 -0.26 9.57
C ASP A 62 -14.19 -0.54 8.49
N THR A 63 -14.42 0.45 7.63
CA THR A 63 -15.38 0.42 6.52
C THR A 63 -14.66 0.68 5.21
N LEU A 64 -15.29 0.31 4.09
CA LEU A 64 -14.79 0.66 2.76
C LEU A 64 -14.59 2.18 2.59
N ASP A 65 -15.50 2.99 3.14
CA ASP A 65 -15.41 4.45 3.07
C ASP A 65 -14.27 5.00 3.93
N GLY A 66 -14.01 4.39 5.09
CA GLY A 66 -12.89 4.73 5.98
C GLY A 66 -11.54 4.47 5.32
N LEU A 67 -11.31 3.24 4.86
CA LEU A 67 -10.11 2.87 4.11
C LEU A 67 -9.93 3.71 2.84
N GLY A 68 -11.02 3.96 2.11
CA GLY A 68 -11.01 4.84 0.93
C GLY A 68 -10.66 6.28 1.27
N GLY A 69 -11.09 6.77 2.44
CA GLY A 69 -10.72 8.08 2.98
C GLY A 69 -9.23 8.16 3.32
N ALA A 70 -8.70 7.17 4.03
CA ALA A 70 -7.28 7.08 4.37
C ALA A 70 -6.40 7.03 3.12
N TYR A 71 -6.79 6.25 2.11
CA TYR A 71 -6.10 6.20 0.82
C TYR A 71 -6.05 7.57 0.13
N ARG A 72 -7.18 8.29 0.07
CA ARG A 72 -7.21 9.63 -0.54
C ARG A 72 -6.29 10.62 0.19
N GLN A 73 -6.30 10.60 1.53
CA GLN A 73 -5.41 11.44 2.33
C GLN A 73 -3.93 11.12 2.07
N ALA A 74 -3.58 9.83 1.96
CA ALA A 74 -2.22 9.41 1.64
C ALA A 74 -1.78 9.89 0.24
N VAL A 75 -2.66 9.76 -0.76
CA VAL A 75 -2.40 10.24 -2.13
C VAL A 75 -2.22 11.76 -2.15
N GLU A 76 -3.05 12.50 -1.42
CA GLU A 76 -2.94 13.96 -1.30
C GLU A 76 -1.60 14.35 -0.65
N ALA A 77 -1.24 13.70 0.46
CA ALA A 77 0.04 13.94 1.14
C ALA A 77 1.25 13.68 0.23
N VAL A 78 1.22 12.59 -0.57
CA VAL A 78 2.26 12.30 -1.58
C VAL A 78 2.33 13.40 -2.64
N SER A 79 1.17 13.86 -3.14
CA SER A 79 1.09 14.94 -4.12
C SER A 79 1.71 16.24 -3.59
N GLU A 80 1.35 16.63 -2.36
CA GLU A 80 1.91 17.83 -1.74
C GLU A 80 3.41 17.71 -1.47
N ALA A 81 3.86 16.57 -0.93
CA ALA A 81 5.28 16.31 -0.68
C ALA A 81 6.09 16.37 -1.98
N HIS A 82 5.56 15.81 -3.06
CA HIS A 82 6.18 15.91 -4.39
C HIS A 82 6.23 17.36 -4.87
N GLY A 83 5.16 18.14 -4.72
CA GLY A 83 5.15 19.57 -5.04
C GLY A 83 6.23 20.37 -4.28
N ARG A 84 6.35 20.14 -2.97
CA ARG A 84 7.42 20.74 -2.12
C ARG A 84 8.81 20.34 -2.61
N LEU A 85 9.00 19.06 -2.95
CA LEU A 85 10.27 18.55 -3.46
C LEU A 85 10.66 19.18 -4.81
N ILE A 86 9.71 19.37 -5.72
CA ILE A 86 9.95 20.09 -6.98
C ILE A 86 10.35 21.55 -6.72
N GLY A 87 9.69 22.24 -5.78
CA GLY A 87 10.11 23.57 -5.35
C GLY A 87 11.56 23.61 -4.83
N ALA A 88 11.95 22.63 -4.01
CA ALA A 88 13.32 22.48 -3.53
C ALA A 88 14.33 22.20 -4.66
N VAL A 89 13.96 21.41 -5.67
CA VAL A 89 14.77 21.18 -6.88
C VAL A 89 15.05 22.50 -7.61
N ILE A 90 14.02 23.31 -7.84
CA ILE A 90 14.15 24.61 -8.53
C ILE A 90 15.04 25.56 -7.73
N ALA A 91 14.83 25.66 -6.41
CA ALA A 91 15.64 26.48 -5.52
C ALA A 91 17.11 26.04 -5.45
N SER A 92 17.39 24.77 -5.74
CA SER A 92 18.74 24.17 -5.67
C SER A 92 19.47 24.14 -7.02
N ARG A 93 19.03 24.90 -8.02
CA ARG A 93 19.51 24.79 -9.42
C ARG A 93 21.03 24.91 -9.58
N ASP A 94 21.70 25.64 -8.69
CA ASP A 94 23.15 25.87 -8.73
C ASP A 94 23.98 24.62 -8.44
N LEU A 95 23.39 23.60 -7.81
CA LEU A 95 24.04 22.30 -7.56
C LEU A 95 24.20 21.46 -8.84
N GLY A 96 23.43 21.78 -9.88
CA GLY A 96 23.38 21.02 -11.12
C GLY A 96 22.58 19.70 -11.03
N PRO A 97 22.11 19.15 -12.16
CA PRO A 97 21.12 18.07 -12.18
C PRO A 97 21.57 16.76 -11.52
N SER A 98 22.86 16.43 -11.60
CA SER A 98 23.40 15.18 -11.04
C SER A 98 23.40 15.17 -9.52
N GLU A 99 23.79 16.29 -8.91
CA GLU A 99 23.84 16.43 -7.45
C GLU A 99 22.43 16.43 -6.86
N ILE A 100 21.51 17.15 -7.49
CA ILE A 100 20.10 17.21 -7.08
C ILE A 100 19.47 15.82 -7.15
N SER A 101 19.67 15.08 -8.25
CA SER A 101 19.16 13.71 -8.40
C SER A 101 19.68 12.79 -7.29
N ARG A 102 20.99 12.84 -6.98
CA ARG A 102 21.58 12.02 -5.90
C ARG A 102 20.98 12.35 -4.53
N ARG A 103 20.77 13.64 -4.21
CA ARG A 103 20.26 14.06 -2.89
C ARG A 103 18.77 13.85 -2.71
N SER A 104 17.98 14.04 -3.77
CA SER A 104 16.52 13.97 -3.72
C SER A 104 15.97 12.57 -3.99
N GLY A 105 16.78 11.67 -4.56
CA GLY A 105 16.32 10.37 -5.04
C GLY A 105 15.48 10.43 -6.33
N LEU A 106 15.21 11.63 -6.87
CA LEU A 106 14.49 11.78 -8.13
C LEU A 106 15.34 11.33 -9.31
N SER A 107 14.66 10.79 -10.34
CA SER A 107 15.31 10.48 -11.62
C SER A 107 15.91 11.75 -12.24
N ARG A 108 17.02 11.59 -12.99
CA ARG A 108 17.61 12.69 -13.77
C ARG A 108 16.62 13.33 -14.74
N VAL A 109 15.68 12.55 -15.29
CA VAL A 109 14.62 13.06 -16.18
C VAL A 109 13.69 14.00 -15.44
N THR A 110 13.23 13.62 -14.24
CA THR A 110 12.37 14.45 -13.39
C THR A 110 13.07 15.75 -13.02
N VAL A 111 14.33 15.69 -12.59
CA VAL A 111 15.13 16.88 -12.24
C VAL A 111 15.29 17.79 -13.46
N THR A 112 15.64 17.22 -14.62
CA THR A 112 15.82 18.01 -15.85
C THR A 112 14.51 18.68 -16.27
N LYS A 113 13.37 18.00 -16.14
CA LYS A 113 12.05 18.58 -16.45
C LYS A 113 11.70 19.72 -15.51
N ALA A 114 12.03 19.62 -14.23
CA ALA A 114 11.77 20.66 -13.23
C ALA A 114 12.66 21.91 -13.40
N LEU A 115 13.85 21.77 -14.00
CA LEU A 115 14.81 22.87 -14.19
C LEU A 115 14.74 23.56 -15.56
N ARG A 116 13.92 23.03 -16.48
CA ARG A 116 13.63 23.64 -17.79
C ARG A 116 12.59 24.75 -17.65
#